data_AF-A0A950Q6D8-F1
#
_entry.id   AF-A0A950Q6D8-F1
#
_cell.length_a   1.000
_cell.length_b   1.000
_cell.length_c   1.000
_cell.angle_alpha   90.00
_cell.angle_beta   90.00
_cell.angle_gamma   90.00
#
_symmetry.space_group_name_H-M   'P 1'
#
loop_
_entity.id
_entity.type
_entity.pdbx_description
1 polymer ?
#
loop_
_entity_poly.entity_id
_entity_poly.type
_entity_poly.pdbx_seq_one_letter_code
_entity_poly.pdbx_strand_id
1 'polypeptide(L)'
;SRIGKKRAAMILWVASTLTYWLPMAARLFGLFPENGTPYVVPLLIFFTTVGTALSITCAITISSMLADVVEDSQRKTGRRSEGLFFSANAFILKAVSGMGILVGGLLLAFVHFPEHANPATLDPQIPKNLALAYFPVTFALYAVALGVLSFYKIDRASHEENLRILADSHQEAVRPEGG
;
A
#
# COMPACT_ATOMS: atom_id res chain seq x y z
N SER A 1 0.51 12.82 -16.84
CA SER A 1 1.73 13.02 -16.01
C SER A 1 2.10 11.79 -15.20
N ARG A 2 3.04 10.96 -15.69
CA ARG A 2 3.41 9.67 -15.07
C ARG A 2 4.35 9.81 -13.85
N ILE A 3 5.09 10.93 -13.74
CA ILE A 3 5.86 11.37 -12.54
C ILE A 3 4.95 11.54 -11.30
N GLY A 4 3.65 11.78 -11.52
CA GLY A 4 2.66 11.85 -10.46
C GLY A 4 2.31 10.48 -9.86
N LYS A 5 2.38 9.38 -10.61
CA LYS A 5 1.84 8.07 -10.15
C LYS A 5 2.67 7.47 -9.01
N LYS A 6 4.01 7.52 -9.07
CA LYS A 6 4.88 7.02 -7.99
C LYS A 6 4.71 7.84 -6.72
N ARG A 7 4.75 9.18 -6.84
CA ARG A 7 4.53 10.10 -5.72
C ARG A 7 3.12 9.94 -5.14
N ALA A 8 2.10 9.83 -6.00
CA ALA A 8 0.72 9.59 -5.58
C ALA A 8 0.59 8.24 -4.87
N ALA A 9 1.18 7.15 -5.38
CA ALA A 9 1.19 5.86 -4.71
C ALA A 9 1.84 5.96 -3.32
N MET A 10 3.03 6.57 -3.22
CA MET A 10 3.70 6.76 -1.93
C MET A 10 2.86 7.61 -0.95
N ILE A 11 2.27 8.72 -1.42
CA ILE A 11 1.43 9.59 -0.58
C ILE A 11 0.16 8.87 -0.15
N LEU A 12 -0.54 8.20 -1.07
CA LEU A 12 -1.76 7.43 -0.78
C LEU A 12 -1.48 6.32 0.22
N TRP A 13 -0.32 5.68 0.10
CA TRP A 13 0.08 4.59 0.97
C TRP A 13 0.46 5.08 2.37
N VAL A 14 1.23 6.16 2.48
CA VAL A 14 1.50 6.79 3.78
C VAL A 14 0.21 7.30 4.41
N ALA A 15 -0.67 7.94 3.63
CA ALA A 15 -1.93 8.46 4.12
C ALA A 15 -2.90 7.35 4.57
N SER A 16 -2.99 6.22 3.85
CA SER A 16 -3.82 5.09 4.26
C SER A 16 -3.29 4.47 5.57
N THR A 17 -1.98 4.24 5.68
CA THR A 17 -1.36 3.71 6.90
C THR A 17 -1.59 4.63 8.08
N LEU A 18 -1.38 5.94 7.93
CA LEU A 18 -1.65 6.92 8.98
C LEU A 18 -3.12 6.92 9.39
N THR A 19 -4.05 6.79 8.44
CA THR A 19 -5.49 6.73 8.73
C THR A 19 -5.86 5.50 9.57
N TYR A 20 -5.27 4.34 9.29
CA TYR A 20 -5.47 3.12 10.09
C TYR A 20 -4.81 3.20 11.46
N TRP A 21 -3.69 3.90 11.59
CA TRP A 21 -2.96 4.06 12.84
C TRP A 21 -3.59 5.13 13.75
N LEU A 22 -4.30 6.10 13.19
CA LEU A 22 -4.91 7.21 13.92
C LEU A 22 -5.83 6.78 15.07
N PRO A 23 -6.84 5.89 14.88
CA PRO A 23 -7.71 5.47 15.98
C PRO A 23 -6.94 4.71 17.07
N MET A 24 -5.92 3.94 16.70
CA MET A 24 -5.09 3.20 17.64
C MET A 24 -4.19 4.16 18.46
N ALA A 25 -3.59 5.16 17.82
CA ALA A 25 -2.81 6.19 18.48
C ALA A 25 -3.68 7.07 19.39
N ALA A 26 -4.84 7.51 18.91
CA ALA A 26 -5.81 8.28 19.71
C ALA A 26 -6.25 7.51 20.96
N ARG A 27 -6.36 6.18 20.87
CA ARG A 27 -6.65 5.29 22.00
C ARG A 27 -5.50 5.20 23.00
N LEU A 28 -4.25 5.21 22.54
CA LEU A 28 -3.07 5.23 23.41
C LEU A 28 -2.92 6.57 24.16
N PHE A 29 -3.30 7.69 23.54
CA PHE A 29 -3.26 9.02 24.16
C PHE A 29 -4.50 9.35 25.02
N GLY A 30 -5.44 8.42 25.20
CA GLY A 30 -6.65 8.63 26.00
C GLY A 30 -7.68 9.60 25.37
N LEU A 31 -7.51 9.95 24.09
CA LEU A 31 -8.43 10.79 23.32
C LEU A 31 -9.60 10.00 22.72
N PHE A 32 -9.53 8.67 22.77
CA PHE A 32 -10.55 7.81 22.22
C PHE A 32 -11.65 7.52 23.25
N PRO A 33 -12.93 7.56 22.86
CA PRO A 33 -14.03 7.34 23.79
C PRO A 33 -13.98 5.94 24.41
N GLU A 34 -14.44 5.82 25.66
CA GLU A 34 -14.39 4.57 26.42
C GLU A 34 -15.13 3.43 25.71
N ASN A 35 -14.60 2.21 25.89
CA ASN A 35 -15.22 0.98 25.42
C ASN A 35 -16.63 0.85 25.98
N GLY A 36 -17.64 0.91 25.11
CA GLY A 36 -19.06 0.83 25.49
C GLY A 36 -19.87 2.07 25.13
N THR A 37 -19.24 3.17 24.74
CA THR A 37 -19.96 4.33 24.23
C THR A 37 -20.48 4.10 22.80
N PRO A 38 -21.67 4.61 22.44
CA PRO A 38 -22.27 4.41 21.11
C PRO A 38 -21.43 4.98 19.95
N TYR A 39 -20.49 5.88 20.25
CA TYR A 39 -19.66 6.60 19.27
C TYR A 39 -18.42 5.83 18.81
N VAL A 40 -17.98 4.81 19.57
CA VAL A 40 -16.78 4.02 19.24
C VAL A 40 -16.94 3.31 17.89
N VAL A 41 -18.06 2.62 17.68
CA VAL A 41 -18.29 1.81 16.48
C VAL A 41 -18.41 2.69 15.23
N PRO A 42 -19.23 3.76 15.19
CA PRO A 42 -19.29 4.67 14.04
C PRO A 42 -17.94 5.31 13.71
N LEU A 43 -17.15 5.70 14.71
CA LEU A 43 -15.84 6.31 14.50
C LEU A 43 -14.85 5.31 13.90
N LEU A 44 -14.84 4.06 14.38
CA LEU A 44 -14.04 2.99 13.79
C LEU A 44 -14.48 2.68 12.35
N ILE A 45 -15.78 2.63 12.08
CA ILE A 45 -16.31 2.46 10.72
C ILE A 45 -15.84 3.60 9.82
N PHE A 46 -15.90 4.84 10.27
CA PHE A 46 -15.43 5.99 9.51
C PHE A 46 -13.94 5.86 9.14
N PHE A 47 -13.05 5.66 10.13
CA PHE A 47 -11.61 5.53 9.88
C PHE A 47 -11.28 4.32 9.01
N THR A 48 -11.91 3.18 9.24
CA THR A 48 -11.69 1.98 8.41
C THR A 48 -12.19 2.16 6.99
N THR A 49 -13.32 2.84 6.79
CA THR A 49 -13.85 3.15 5.45
C THR A 49 -12.93 4.07 4.69
N VAL A 50 -12.49 5.18 5.32
CA VAL A 50 -11.57 6.13 4.70
C VAL A 50 -10.22 5.46 4.40
N GLY A 51 -9.64 4.75 5.36
CA GLY A 51 -8.38 4.02 5.17
C GLY A 51 -8.47 3.00 4.03
N THR A 52 -9.59 2.28 3.93
CA THR A 52 -9.81 1.27 2.89
C THR A 52 -9.97 1.91 1.52
N ALA A 53 -10.70 3.02 1.42
CA ALA A 53 -10.81 3.77 0.18
C ALA A 53 -9.42 4.22 -0.34
N LEU A 54 -8.59 4.80 0.53
CA LEU A 54 -7.22 5.22 0.17
C LEU A 54 -6.35 4.02 -0.23
N SER A 55 -6.45 2.90 0.51
CA SER A 55 -5.72 1.67 0.22
C SER A 55 -6.09 1.10 -1.16
N ILE A 56 -7.38 1.08 -1.52
CA ILE A 56 -7.86 0.65 -2.83
C ILE A 56 -7.31 1.57 -3.94
N THR A 57 -7.35 2.90 -3.74
CA THR A 57 -6.77 3.84 -4.71
C THR A 57 -5.27 3.60 -4.91
N CYS A 58 -4.54 3.31 -3.84
CA CYS A 58 -3.14 2.93 -3.91
C CYS A 58 -2.94 1.63 -4.69
N ALA A 59 -3.72 0.59 -4.41
CA ALA A 59 -3.63 -0.71 -5.09
C ALA A 59 -3.91 -0.60 -6.60
N ILE A 60 -4.88 0.22 -7.00
CA ILE A 60 -5.17 0.51 -8.41
C ILE A 60 -3.99 1.24 -9.06
N THR A 61 -3.41 2.22 -8.37
CA THR A 61 -2.25 2.97 -8.87
C THR A 61 -1.04 2.05 -9.09
N ILE A 62 -0.75 1.17 -8.14
CA ILE A 62 0.32 0.17 -8.24
C ILE A 62 0.05 -0.81 -9.38
N SER A 63 -1.19 -1.28 -9.54
CA SER A 63 -1.58 -2.19 -10.62
C SER A 63 -1.39 -1.53 -12.00
N SER A 64 -1.74 -0.25 -12.13
CA SER A 64 -1.49 0.53 -13.35
C SER A 64 0.01 0.68 -13.62
N MET A 65 0.82 0.93 -12.59
CA MET A 65 2.28 0.99 -12.73
C MET A 65 2.85 -0.35 -13.18
N LEU A 66 2.37 -1.47 -12.64
CA LEU A 66 2.79 -2.80 -13.07
C LEU A 66 2.41 -3.06 -14.54
N ALA A 67 1.21 -2.67 -14.97
CA ALA A 67 0.81 -2.76 -16.37
C ALA A 67 1.73 -1.94 -17.28
N ASP A 68 2.08 -0.70 -16.88
CA ASP A 68 3.04 0.15 -17.61
C ASP A 68 4.42 -0.56 -17.76
N VAL A 69 4.88 -1.32 -16.75
CA VAL A 69 6.12 -2.14 -16.85
C VAL A 69 6.00 -3.25 -17.86
N VAL A 70 4.88 -3.96 -17.82
CA VAL A 70 4.64 -5.10 -18.70
C VAL A 70 4.63 -4.62 -20.15
N GLU A 71 3.99 -3.49 -20.43
CA GLU A 71 3.94 -2.87 -21.74
C GLU A 71 5.35 -2.47 -22.24
N ASP A 72 6.16 -1.81 -21.40
CA ASP A 72 7.55 -1.46 -21.75
C ASP A 72 8.43 -2.71 -21.98
N SER A 73 8.25 -3.74 -21.15
CA SER A 73 8.93 -5.03 -21.32
C SER A 73 8.55 -5.71 -22.63
N GLN A 74 7.28 -5.66 -23.04
CA GLN A 74 6.82 -6.19 -24.32
C GLN A 74 7.42 -5.40 -25.48
N ARG A 75 7.47 -4.07 -25.41
CA ARG A 75 8.08 -3.21 -26.44
C ARG A 75 9.56 -3.54 -26.67
N LYS A 76 10.32 -3.83 -25.60
CA LYS A 76 11.75 -4.15 -25.68
C LYS A 76 12.05 -5.57 -26.13
N THR A 77 11.20 -6.54 -25.79
CA THR A 77 11.49 -7.97 -26.00
C THR A 77 10.70 -8.60 -27.14
N GLY A 78 9.65 -7.93 -27.64
CA GLY A 78 8.77 -8.42 -28.72
C GLY A 78 7.91 -9.63 -28.33
N ARG A 79 8.00 -10.15 -27.10
CA ARG A 79 7.21 -11.31 -26.63
C ARG A 79 6.03 -10.85 -25.78
N ARG A 80 4.83 -11.22 -26.21
CA ARG A 80 3.58 -10.99 -25.46
C ARG A 80 3.47 -12.03 -24.34
N SER A 81 3.81 -11.66 -23.11
CA SER A 81 3.82 -12.56 -21.94
C SER A 81 2.71 -12.25 -20.92
N GLU A 82 1.56 -11.75 -21.37
CA GLU A 82 0.42 -11.36 -20.50
C GLU A 82 0.00 -12.45 -19.51
N GLY A 83 -0.07 -13.70 -19.95
CA GLY A 83 -0.45 -14.83 -19.09
C GLY A 83 0.54 -15.11 -17.94
N LEU A 84 1.84 -14.94 -18.19
CA LEU A 84 2.86 -15.14 -17.16
C LEU A 84 2.80 -14.04 -16.09
N PHE A 85 2.59 -12.79 -16.50
CA PHE A 85 2.45 -11.68 -15.56
C PHE A 85 1.17 -11.77 -14.73
N PHE A 86 0.05 -12.14 -15.35
CA PHE A 86 -1.20 -12.37 -14.62
C PHE A 86 -1.06 -13.49 -13.58
N SER A 87 -0.44 -14.61 -13.99
CA SER A 87 -0.21 -15.76 -13.11
C SER A 87 0.74 -15.43 -11.96
N ALA A 88 1.83 -14.69 -12.25
CA ALA A 88 2.77 -14.21 -11.24
C ALA A 88 2.10 -13.26 -10.24
N ASN A 89 1.30 -12.31 -10.72
CA ASN A 89 0.56 -11.38 -9.85
C ASN A 89 -0.43 -12.12 -8.94
N ALA A 90 -1.21 -13.05 -9.48
CA ALA A 90 -2.14 -13.86 -8.70
C ALA A 90 -1.42 -14.73 -7.65
N PHE A 91 -0.28 -15.30 -8.01
CA PHE A 91 0.55 -16.08 -7.08
C PHE A 91 1.11 -15.20 -5.95
N ILE A 92 1.64 -14.01 -6.28
CA ILE A 92 2.15 -13.04 -5.30
C ILE A 92 1.04 -12.66 -4.31
N LEU A 93 -0.16 -12.34 -4.80
CA LEU A 93 -1.29 -12.00 -3.93
C LEU A 93 -1.65 -13.15 -2.96
N LYS A 94 -1.64 -14.40 -3.44
CA LYS A 94 -1.87 -15.57 -2.57
C LYS A 94 -0.76 -15.77 -1.56
N ALA A 95 0.50 -15.65 -1.98
CA ALA A 95 1.66 -15.77 -1.09
C ALA A 95 1.65 -14.70 0.01
N VAL A 96 1.35 -13.45 -0.36
CA VAL A 96 1.21 -12.34 0.59
C VAL A 96 0.08 -12.59 1.59
N SER A 97 -1.10 -13.00 1.11
CA SER A 97 -2.23 -13.34 2.00
C SER A 97 -1.88 -14.47 2.96
N GLY A 98 -1.23 -15.54 2.48
CA GLY A 98 -0.78 -16.66 3.31
C GLY A 98 0.24 -16.25 4.36
N MET A 99 1.24 -15.45 3.98
CA MET A 99 2.22 -14.88 4.92
C MET A 99 1.54 -13.98 5.96
N GLY A 100 0.56 -13.16 5.56
CA GLY A 100 -0.19 -12.31 6.49
C GLY A 100 -0.93 -13.10 7.56
N ILE A 101 -1.60 -14.19 7.17
CA ILE A 101 -2.28 -15.09 8.10
C ILE A 101 -1.28 -15.77 9.04
N LEU A 102 -0.16 -16.27 8.51
CA LEU A 102 0.89 -16.89 9.32
C LEU A 102 1.47 -15.91 10.36
N VAL A 103 1.84 -14.70 9.94
CA VAL A 103 2.37 -13.66 10.84
C VAL A 103 1.32 -13.27 11.89
N GLY A 104 0.05 -13.15 11.50
CA GLY A 104 -1.05 -12.89 12.44
C GLY A 104 -1.20 -14.01 13.47
N GLY A 105 -1.15 -15.27 13.05
CA GLY A 105 -1.19 -16.43 13.94
C GLY A 105 0.00 -16.48 14.90
N LEU A 106 1.21 -16.21 14.40
CA LEU A 106 2.42 -16.15 15.23
C LEU A 106 2.36 -15.03 16.26
N LEU A 107 1.79 -13.87 15.91
CA LEU A 107 1.58 -12.77 16.85
C LEU A 107 0.59 -13.16 17.97
N LEU A 108 -0.51 -13.82 17.64
CA LEU A 108 -1.47 -14.32 18.63
C LEU A 108 -0.83 -15.35 19.55
N ALA A 109 -0.05 -16.29 19.00
CA ALA A 109 0.68 -17.29 19.78
C ALA A 109 1.73 -16.63 20.69
N PHE A 110 2.45 -15.62 20.20
CA PHE A 110 3.48 -14.90 20.95
C PHE A 110 2.92 -14.21 22.21
N VAL A 111 1.72 -13.61 22.11
CA VAL A 111 1.07 -12.97 23.26
C VAL A 111 0.19 -13.92 24.09
N HIS A 112 0.25 -15.23 23.81
CA HIS A 112 -0.56 -16.25 24.46
C HIS A 112 -2.06 -15.91 24.44
N PHE A 113 -2.55 -15.43 23.29
CA PHE A 113 -3.94 -15.03 23.16
C PHE A 113 -4.85 -16.26 23.34
N PRO A 114 -5.79 -16.25 24.30
CA PRO A 114 -6.59 -17.44 24.60
C PRO A 114 -7.55 -17.76 23.44
N GLU A 115 -7.64 -19.05 23.12
CA GLU A 115 -8.65 -19.55 22.20
C GLU A 115 -10.05 -19.30 22.79
N HIS A 116 -10.99 -18.81 21.98
CA HIS A 116 -12.35 -18.47 22.41
C HIS A 116 -12.44 -17.43 23.54
N ALA A 117 -11.55 -16.43 23.52
CA ALA A 117 -11.58 -15.31 24.46
C ALA A 117 -12.97 -14.65 24.57
N ASN A 118 -13.53 -14.59 25.78
CA ASN A 118 -14.67 -13.73 26.08
C ASN A 118 -14.15 -12.31 26.37
N PRO A 119 -14.54 -11.29 25.57
CA PRO A 119 -14.10 -9.91 25.79
C PRO A 119 -14.41 -9.36 27.19
N ALA A 120 -15.41 -9.91 27.88
CA ALA A 120 -15.80 -9.50 29.23
C ALA A 120 -14.88 -10.05 30.34
N THR A 121 -14.17 -11.16 30.10
CA THR A 121 -13.30 -11.82 31.09
C THR A 121 -11.83 -11.83 30.68
N LEU A 122 -11.50 -11.27 29.52
CA LEU A 122 -10.14 -11.21 29.00
C LEU A 122 -9.33 -10.17 29.79
N ASP A 123 -8.14 -10.56 30.23
CA ASP A 123 -7.20 -9.64 30.86
C ASP A 123 -6.91 -8.46 29.90
N PRO A 124 -7.18 -7.20 30.30
CA PRO A 124 -6.89 -6.01 29.51
C PRO A 124 -5.43 -5.90 29.05
N GLN A 125 -4.48 -6.57 29.70
CA GLN A 125 -3.07 -6.60 29.28
C GLN A 125 -2.86 -7.39 27.97
N ILE A 126 -3.66 -8.41 27.68
CA ILE A 126 -3.47 -9.26 26.49
C ILE A 126 -3.70 -8.46 25.19
N PRO A 127 -4.83 -7.74 24.99
CA PRO A 127 -5.02 -6.88 23.83
C PRO A 127 -3.98 -5.76 23.73
N LYS A 128 -3.50 -5.24 24.86
CA LYS A 128 -2.46 -4.21 24.90
C LYS A 128 -1.12 -4.76 24.41
N ASN A 129 -0.71 -5.93 24.89
CA ASN A 129 0.52 -6.60 24.45
C ASN A 129 0.45 -6.99 22.97
N LEU A 130 -0.73 -7.43 22.50
CA LEU A 130 -0.98 -7.68 21.08
C LEU A 130 -0.80 -6.42 20.24
N ALA A 131 -1.38 -5.29 20.68
CA ALA A 131 -1.22 -4.01 20.00
C ALA A 131 0.27 -3.59 19.96
N LEU A 132 0.98 -3.71 21.09
CA LEU A 132 2.40 -3.38 21.19
C LEU A 132 3.30 -4.24 20.29
N ALA A 133 2.99 -5.53 20.13
CA ALA A 133 3.73 -6.42 19.23
C ALA A 133 3.35 -6.20 17.75
N TYR A 134 2.09 -5.86 17.47
CA TYR A 134 1.58 -5.61 16.13
C TYR A 134 2.22 -4.37 15.47
N PHE A 135 2.44 -3.30 16.24
CA PHE A 135 3.04 -2.06 15.77
C PHE A 135 4.42 -2.21 15.10
N PRO A 136 5.45 -2.78 15.74
CA PRO A 136 6.77 -2.91 15.15
C PRO A 136 6.77 -3.87 13.94
N VAL A 137 5.96 -4.93 13.98
CA VAL A 137 5.85 -5.88 12.87
C VAL A 137 5.25 -5.20 11.64
N THR A 138 4.13 -4.50 11.79
CA THR A 138 3.51 -3.78 10.67
C THR A 138 4.36 -2.62 10.19
N PHE A 139 5.02 -1.90 11.09
CA PHE A 139 5.98 -0.86 10.72
C PHE A 139 7.12 -1.40 9.88
N ALA A 140 7.73 -2.52 10.28
CA ALA A 140 8.83 -3.14 9.56
C ALA A 140 8.39 -3.60 8.16
N LEU A 141 7.22 -4.25 8.05
CA LEU A 141 6.66 -4.65 6.76
C LEU A 141 6.41 -3.44 5.85
N TYR A 142 5.90 -2.35 6.41
CA TYR A 142 5.72 -1.12 5.65
C TYR A 142 7.06 -0.45 5.28
N ALA A 143 8.03 -0.39 6.18
CA ALA A 143 9.35 0.16 5.86
C ALA A 143 10.01 -0.61 4.70
N VAL A 144 9.90 -1.95 4.71
CA VAL A 144 10.40 -2.81 3.63
C VAL A 144 9.67 -2.52 2.31
N ALA A 145 8.33 -2.46 2.31
CA ALA A 145 7.56 -2.20 1.10
C ALA A 145 7.85 -0.80 0.51
N LEU A 146 8.00 0.22 1.36
CA LEU A 146 8.41 1.57 0.93
C LEU A 146 9.83 1.56 0.35
N GLY A 147 10.74 0.82 0.99
CA GLY A 147 12.10 0.61 0.51
C GLY A 147 12.10 -0.02 -0.89
N VAL A 148 11.36 -1.10 -1.11
CA VAL A 148 11.22 -1.75 -2.42
C VAL A 148 10.63 -0.79 -3.46
N LEU A 149 9.59 -0.04 -3.11
CA LEU A 149 8.98 0.94 -4.01
C LEU A 149 9.95 2.09 -4.37
N SER A 150 10.87 2.44 -3.47
CA SER A 150 11.89 3.45 -3.73
C SER A 150 12.84 3.05 -4.87
N PHE A 151 13.19 1.75 -4.96
CA PHE A 151 14.03 1.17 -6.02
C PHE A 151 13.35 1.07 -7.38
N TYR A 152 12.06 1.41 -7.49
CA TYR A 152 11.33 1.41 -8.75
C TYR A 152 11.90 2.48 -9.72
N LYS A 153 12.68 2.02 -10.72
CA LYS A 153 13.44 2.83 -11.68
C LYS A 153 12.68 3.24 -12.94
N ILE A 154 11.58 2.57 -13.27
CA ILE A 154 10.82 2.79 -14.53
C ILE A 154 10.25 4.21 -14.63
N ASP A 155 9.98 4.84 -13.48
CA ASP A 155 9.60 6.24 -13.35
C ASP A 155 10.61 7.21 -14.00
N ARG A 156 11.92 6.91 -13.91
CA ARG A 156 12.97 7.74 -14.51
C ARG A 156 13.05 7.58 -16.03
N ALA A 157 12.95 6.34 -16.52
CA ALA A 157 12.97 6.06 -17.96
C ALA A 157 11.76 6.68 -18.68
N SER A 158 10.57 6.59 -18.08
CA SER A 158 9.37 7.26 -18.61
C SER A 158 9.46 8.79 -18.53
N HIS A 159 10.14 9.36 -17.53
CA HIS A 159 10.39 10.79 -17.46
C HIS A 159 11.32 11.28 -18.58
N GLU A 160 12.41 10.54 -18.82
CA GLU A 160 13.36 10.83 -19.89
C GLU A 160 12.74 10.68 -21.29
N GLU A 161 11.88 9.67 -21.50
CA GLU A 161 11.11 9.52 -22.77
C GLU A 161 10.18 10.72 -23.01
N ASN A 162 9.46 11.21 -21.98
CA ASN A 162 8.59 12.38 -22.13
C ASN A 162 9.39 13.67 -22.42
N LEU A 163 10.56 13.84 -21.79
CA LEU A 163 11.44 14.97 -22.09
C LEU A 163 11.97 14.90 -23.53
N ARG A 164 12.26 13.70 -24.04
CA ARG A 164 12.62 13.47 -25.44
C ARG A 164 11.50 13.86 -26.40
N ILE A 165 10.28 13.37 -26.19
CA ILE A 165 9.11 13.69 -27.03
C ILE A 165 8.84 15.21 -27.04
N LEU A 166 8.94 15.86 -25.87
CA LEU A 166 8.78 17.31 -25.77
C LEU A 166 9.89 18.06 -26.53
N ALA A 167 11.14 17.60 -26.44
CA ALA A 167 12.26 18.18 -27.17
C ALA A 167 12.08 18.03 -28.70
N ASP A 168 11.64 16.85 -29.16
CA ASP A 168 11.39 16.57 -30.58
C ASP A 168 10.22 17.43 -31.11
N SER A 169 9.13 17.55 -30.35
CA SER A 169 7.98 18.41 -30.71
C SER A 169 8.33 19.90 -30.76
N HIS A 170 9.26 20.35 -29.91
CA HIS A 170 9.79 21.71 -29.96
C HIS A 170 10.73 21.93 -31.15
N GLN A 171 11.41 20.89 -31.65
CA GLN A 171 12.22 20.98 -32.86
C GLN A 171 11.36 21.00 -34.14
N GLU A 172 10.26 20.25 -34.18
CA GLU A 172 9.30 20.30 -35.28
C GLU A 172 8.56 21.64 -35.35
N ALA A 173 8.20 22.23 -34.21
CA ALA A 173 7.53 23.55 -34.15
C ALA A 173 8.46 24.74 -34.50
N VAL A 174 9.78 24.55 -34.46
CA VAL A 174 10.79 25.58 -34.79
C VAL A 174 11.27 25.47 -36.24
N ARG A 175 10.88 24.43 -36.99
CA ARG A 175 11.17 24.33 -38.42
C ARG A 175 10.24 25.29 -39.18
N PRO A 176 10.74 26.39 -39.77
CA PRO A 176 9.89 27.26 -40.58
C PRO A 176 9.42 26.47 -41.80
N GLU A 177 8.11 26.50 -42.06
CA GLU A 177 7.57 26.11 -43.35
C GLU A 177 8.12 27.10 -44.40
N GLY A 178 9.15 26.70 -45.13
CA GLY A 178 9.71 27.53 -46.20
C GLY A 178 10.99 26.97 -46.79
N GLY A 179 10.86 26.42 -48.01
CA GLY A 179 11.96 26.05 -48.89
C GLY A 179 11.59 24.92 -49.84
#